data_AF-A0A442SH99-F1
#
_entry.id   AF-A0A442SH99-F1
#
_cell.length_a   1.000
_cell.length_b   1.000
_cell.length_c   1.000
_cell.angle_alpha   90.00
_cell.angle_beta   90.00
_cell.angle_gamma   90.00
#
_symmetry.space_group_name_H-M   'P 1'
#
loop_
_entity.id
_entity.type
_entity.pdbx_description
1 polymer ?
#
loop_
_entity_poly.entity_id
_entity_poly.type
_entity_poly.pdbx_seq_one_letter_code
_entity_poly.pdbx_strand_id
1 'polypeptide(L)'
;MISHDRVRFTLDDSDANRAATSRAAQKAFGMSFPLAYEALRVQKTIICRPSQFARFLIYRSKEVSNNGFKQFNAELVPAPEHEMVLDVTRNAA
;
A
#
# COMPACT_ATOMS: atom_id res chain seq x y z
N MET A 1 -18.05 9.44 13.18
CA MET A 1 -18.23 8.62 11.96
C MET A 1 -16.84 8.12 11.56
N ILE A 2 -16.60 6.80 11.54
CA ILE A 2 -15.30 6.26 11.13
C ILE A 2 -15.30 6.22 9.60
N SER A 3 -14.41 6.97 8.95
CA SER A 3 -14.24 6.89 7.49
C SER A 3 -13.78 5.48 7.10
N HIS A 4 -14.42 4.92 6.08
CA HIS A 4 -14.07 3.63 5.52
C HIS A 4 -13.13 3.75 4.32
N ASP A 5 -12.68 4.96 4.00
CA ASP A 5 -11.84 5.19 2.82
C ASP A 5 -10.56 4.36 2.87
N ARG A 6 -10.05 4.08 1.68
CA ARG A 6 -8.73 3.49 1.47
C ARG A 6 -7.90 4.40 0.59
N VAL A 7 -6.60 4.22 0.68
CA VAL A 7 -5.65 4.80 -0.27
C VAL A 7 -5.18 3.67 -1.17
N ARG A 8 -5.42 3.81 -2.47
CA ARG A 8 -4.79 2.99 -3.51
C ARG A 8 -3.60 3.75 -4.07
N PHE A 9 -2.44 3.12 -4.15
CA PHE A 9 -1.23 3.74 -4.68
C PHE A 9 -0.28 2.68 -5.25
N THR A 10 0.64 3.08 -6.12
CA THR A 10 1.67 2.20 -6.66
C THR A 10 2.98 2.46 -5.93
N LEU A 11 3.64 1.40 -5.47
CA LEU A 11 5.01 1.49 -4.95
C LEU A 11 5.99 1.65 -6.12
N ASP A 12 6.12 2.87 -6.61
CA ASP A 12 7.12 3.25 -7.62
C ASP A 12 8.19 4.14 -6.97
N ASP A 13 9.45 3.75 -7.14
CA ASP A 13 10.62 4.47 -6.64
C ASP A 13 11.87 4.10 -7.43
N SER A 14 12.91 4.93 -7.32
CA SER A 14 14.19 4.64 -7.97
C SER A 14 14.90 3.44 -7.33
N ASP A 15 15.75 2.75 -8.09
CA ASP A 15 16.55 1.62 -7.59
C ASP A 15 17.37 2.01 -6.35
N ALA A 16 17.92 3.22 -6.33
CA ALA A 16 18.71 3.76 -5.21
C ALA A 16 17.91 3.85 -3.90
N ASN A 17 16.59 4.07 -3.99
CA ASN A 17 15.71 4.22 -2.84
C ASN A 17 15.00 2.92 -2.46
N ARG A 18 15.06 1.86 -3.29
CA ARG A 18 14.25 0.65 -3.12
C ARG A 18 14.39 0.04 -1.74
N ALA A 19 15.61 -0.11 -1.23
CA ALA A 19 15.83 -0.67 0.11
C ALA A 19 15.23 0.20 1.23
N ALA A 20 15.36 1.53 1.14
CA ALA A 20 14.78 2.47 2.09
C ALA A 20 13.25 2.43 2.06
N THR A 21 12.66 2.45 0.87
CA THR A 21 11.21 2.39 0.67
C THR A 21 10.64 1.04 1.12
N SER A 22 11.36 -0.07 0.93
CA SER A 22 10.98 -1.37 1.48
C SER A 22 10.96 -1.39 3.01
N ARG A 23 11.94 -0.77 3.68
CA ARG A 23 11.93 -0.64 5.14
C ARG A 23 10.78 0.23 5.64
N ALA A 24 10.47 1.32 4.94
CA ALA A 24 9.32 2.16 5.25
C ALA A 24 8.01 1.39 5.11
N ALA A 25 7.86 0.60 4.04
CA ALA A 25 6.69 -0.24 3.80
C ALA A 25 6.57 -1.36 4.86
N GLN A 26 7.67 -2.02 5.23
CA GLN A 26 7.70 -2.99 6.32
C GLN A 26 7.16 -2.39 7.63
N LYS A 27 7.66 -1.21 8.02
CA LYS A 27 7.24 -0.52 9.26
C LYS A 27 5.78 -0.05 9.19
N ALA A 28 5.34 0.46 8.04
CA ALA A 28 4.00 1.04 7.90
C ALA A 28 2.88 0.00 7.75
N PHE A 29 3.18 -1.11 7.07
CA PHE A 29 2.19 -2.11 6.66
C PHE A 29 2.34 -3.45 7.39
N GLY A 30 3.42 -3.66 8.16
CA GLY A 30 3.66 -4.90 8.90
C GLY A 30 4.05 -6.09 8.01
N MET A 31 4.43 -5.84 6.75
CA MET A 31 4.89 -6.86 5.82
C MET A 31 6.38 -7.19 6.02
N SER A 32 6.82 -8.37 5.60
CA SER A 32 8.24 -8.71 5.61
C SER A 32 9.02 -7.87 4.59
N PHE A 33 10.31 -7.62 4.88
CA PHE A 33 11.18 -6.88 3.95
C PHE A 33 11.25 -7.51 2.55
N PRO A 34 11.41 -8.84 2.38
CA PRO A 34 11.41 -9.45 1.05
C PRO A 34 10.11 -9.21 0.28
N LEU A 35 8.96 -9.28 0.96
CA LEU A 35 7.67 -9.01 0.35
C LEU A 35 7.54 -7.55 -0.09
N ALA A 36 7.97 -6.61 0.75
CA ALA A 36 8.01 -5.18 0.41
C ALA A 36 8.94 -4.90 -0.78
N TYR A 37 10.11 -5.53 -0.80
CA TYR A 37 11.10 -5.39 -1.85
C TYR A 37 10.62 -5.94 -3.20
N GLU A 38 10.00 -7.12 -3.20
CA GLU A 38 9.37 -7.67 -4.39
C GLU A 38 8.19 -6.81 -4.86
N ALA A 39 7.37 -6.30 -3.93
CA ALA A 39 6.27 -5.40 -4.25
C ALA A 39 6.74 -4.12 -4.95
N LEU A 40 7.85 -3.53 -4.51
CA LEU A 40 8.51 -2.41 -5.20
C LEU A 40 9.09 -2.80 -6.56
N ARG A 41 9.76 -3.97 -6.65
CA ARG A 41 10.41 -4.43 -7.89
C ARG A 41 9.42 -4.60 -9.03
N VAL A 42 8.22 -5.09 -8.74
CA VAL A 42 7.16 -5.32 -9.74
C VAL A 42 6.08 -4.23 -9.75
N GLN A 43 6.34 -3.11 -9.06
CA GLN A 43 5.42 -1.96 -8.96
C GLN A 43 3.99 -2.37 -8.55
N LYS A 44 3.87 -3.18 -7.49
CA LYS A 44 2.56 -3.60 -6.99
C LYS A 44 1.74 -2.41 -6.51
N THR A 45 0.46 -2.45 -6.83
CA THR A 45 -0.56 -1.60 -6.22
C THR A 45 -0.83 -2.04 -4.79
N ILE A 46 -0.80 -1.09 -3.87
CA ILE A 46 -1.18 -1.28 -2.46
C ILE A 46 -2.49 -0.55 -2.19
N ILE A 47 -3.38 -1.21 -1.46
CA ILE A 47 -4.58 -0.62 -0.88
C ILE A 47 -4.45 -0.68 0.65
N CYS A 48 -4.52 0.46 1.32
CA CYS A 48 -4.37 0.54 2.78
C CYS A 48 -5.27 1.62 3.39
N ARG A 49 -5.34 1.69 4.73
CA ARG A 49 -6.02 2.80 5.41
C ARG A 49 -5.24 4.10 5.22
N PRO A 50 -5.88 5.28 5.17
CA PRO A 50 -5.19 6.57 5.10
C PRO A 50 -4.11 6.75 6.19
N SER A 51 -4.35 6.25 7.41
CA SER A 51 -3.37 6.30 8.51
C SER A 51 -2.16 5.37 8.32
N GLN A 52 -2.28 4.28 7.56
CA GLN A 52 -1.14 3.44 7.17
C GLN A 52 -0.31 4.12 6.09
N PHE A 53 -0.98 4.73 5.10
CA PHE A 53 -0.31 5.50 4.06
C PHE A 53 0.46 6.69 4.63
N ALA A 54 -0.14 7.46 5.55
CA ALA A 54 0.55 8.56 6.24
C ALA A 54 1.80 8.08 7.01
N ARG A 55 1.72 6.94 7.72
CA ARG A 55 2.89 6.35 8.39
C ARG A 55 3.99 5.97 7.41
N PHE A 56 3.63 5.37 6.28
CA PHE A 56 4.59 5.06 5.21
C PHE A 56 5.35 6.31 4.75
N LEU A 57 4.62 7.39 4.47
CA LEU A 57 5.22 8.65 4.04
C LEU A 57 6.18 9.24 5.08
N ILE A 58 5.81 9.18 6.37
CA ILE A 58 6.66 9.62 7.49
C ILE A 58 7.92 8.75 7.64
N TYR A 59 7.81 7.43 7.49
CA TYR A 59 8.99 6.57 7.56
C TYR A 59 9.91 6.78 6.36
N ARG A 60 9.35 6.93 5.16
CA ARG A 60 10.13 7.17 3.94
C ARG A 60 10.86 8.51 3.99
N SER A 61 10.24 9.56 4.54
CA SER A 61 10.89 10.88 4.66
C SER A 61 12.15 10.87 5.53
N LYS A 62 12.31 9.87 6.40
CA LYS A 62 13.51 9.71 7.23
C LYS A 62 14.63 8.93 6.54
N GLU A 63 14.30 8.15 5.51
CA GLU A 63 15.21 7.18 4.89
C GLU A 63 15.59 7.57 3.46
N VAL A 64 14.88 8.51 2.83
CA VAL A 64 15.06 8.94 1.44
C VAL A 64 15.19 10.46 1.33
N SER A 65 16.24 10.95 0.68
CA SER A 65 16.53 12.37 0.49
C SER A 65 15.58 13.07 -0.48
N ASN A 66 15.04 12.35 -1.47
CA ASN A 66 14.10 12.86 -2.46
C ASN A 66 12.70 12.23 -2.27
N ASN A 67 11.90 12.82 -1.39
CA ASN A 67 10.61 12.29 -0.97
C ASN A 67 9.44 12.89 -1.77
N GLY A 68 9.45 12.72 -3.09
CA GLY A 68 8.36 13.19 -3.94
C GLY A 68 7.06 12.43 -3.65
N PHE A 69 6.01 13.11 -3.18
CA PHE A 69 4.72 12.47 -2.90
C PHE A 69 3.95 12.10 -4.18
N LYS A 70 4.11 12.90 -5.25
CA LYS A 70 3.41 12.69 -6.53
C LYS A 70 3.74 11.36 -7.21
N GLN A 71 4.91 10.78 -6.93
CA GLN A 71 5.35 9.56 -7.61
C GLN A 71 4.47 8.33 -7.32
N PHE A 72 3.73 8.34 -6.20
CA PHE A 72 2.93 7.20 -5.78
C PHE A 72 1.56 7.11 -6.46
N ASN A 73 1.15 8.14 -7.20
CA ASN A 73 -0.17 8.22 -7.84
C ASN A 73 -1.30 7.82 -6.87
N ALA A 74 -1.20 8.30 -5.63
CA ALA A 74 -2.10 7.89 -4.56
C ALA A 74 -3.47 8.53 -4.74
N GLU A 75 -4.51 7.71 -4.60
CA GLU A 75 -5.91 8.13 -4.70
C GLU A 75 -6.70 7.59 -3.51
N LEU A 76 -7.66 8.40 -3.05
CA LEU A 76 -8.66 7.96 -2.08
C LEU A 76 -9.74 7.19 -2.83
N VAL A 77 -9.92 5.94 -2.45
CA VAL A 77 -10.97 5.07 -2.97
C VAL A 77 -11.93 4.71 -1.84
N PRO A 78 -13.21 4.43 -2.14
CA PRO A 78 -14.10 3.81 -1.16
C PRO A 78 -13.46 2.56 -0.58
N ALA A 79 -13.86 2.14 0.63
CA ALA A 79 -13.52 0.80 1.09
C ALA A 79 -13.85 -0.18 -0.04
N PRO A 80 -12.95 -1.13 -0.38
CA PRO A 80 -13.38 -2.24 -1.21
C PRO A 80 -14.61 -2.80 -0.53
N GLU A 81 -15.75 -2.75 -1.23
CA GLU A 81 -16.86 -3.61 -0.89
C GLU A 81 -16.21 -4.99 -0.89
N HIS A 82 -16.06 -5.59 0.29
CA HIS A 82 -15.76 -7.00 0.34
C HIS A 82 -16.96 -7.63 -0.35
N GLU A 83 -16.84 -7.89 -1.64
CA GLU A 83 -17.72 -8.78 -2.38
C GLU A 83 -17.66 -10.11 -1.62
N MET A 84 -18.56 -10.24 -0.64
CA MET A 84 -19.02 -11.54 -0.19
C MET A 84 -19.82 -12.10 -1.35
N VAL A 85 -19.13 -12.55 -2.41
CA VAL A 85 -19.75 -13.41 -3.41
C VAL A 85 -20.04 -14.71 -2.69
N LEU A 86 -21.26 -14.83 -2.17
CA LEU A 86 -21.81 -16.10 -1.75
C LEU A 86 -22.18 -16.85 -3.04
N ASP A 87 -21.34 -17.79 -3.45
CA ASP A 87 -21.66 -18.71 -4.54
C ASP A 87 -22.84 -19.62 -4.11
N VAL A 88 -24.05 -19.23 -4.48
CA VAL A 88 -25.29 -19.98 -4.21
C VAL A 88 -25.49 -21.15 -5.18
N THR A 89 -24.60 -21.38 -6.14
CA THR A 89 -24.69 -22.55 -7.04
C THR A 89 -24.19 -23.85 -6.39
N ARG A 90 -23.52 -23.75 -5.23
CA ARG A 90 -22.99 -24.91 -4.50
C ARG A 90 -23.85 -25.43 -3.35
N ASN A 91 -24.95 -24.77 -3.03
CA ASN A 91 -25.95 -25.32 -2.12
C ASN A 91 -27.26 -25.54 -2.89
N ALA A 92 -27.31 -26.65 -3.64
CA ALA A 92 -28.59 -27.23 -4.01
C ALA A 92 -29.33 -27.62 -2.71
N ALA A 93 -30.64 -27.39 -2.69
CA ALA A 93 -31.55 -27.69 -1.58
C ALA A 93 -31.49 -29.15 -1.12
#